data_AF-A0A2A2HA74-F1
#
_entry.id   AF-A0A2A2HA74-F1
#
_cell.length_a   1.000
_cell.length_b   1.000
_cell.length_c   1.000
_cell.angle_alpha   90.00
_cell.angle_beta   90.00
_cell.angle_gamma   90.00
#
_symmetry.space_group_name_H-M   'P 1'
#
loop_
_entity.id
_entity.type
_entity.pdbx_description
1 polymer ?
#
loop_
_entity_poly.entity_id
_entity_poly.type
_entity_poly.pdbx_seq_one_letter_code
_entity_poly.pdbx_strand_id
1 'polypeptide(L)'
;MKNNKNSSYGITTGSAATAAAVAALLTVNGNITPQIDIETPFGILKIDINCSRKISSNSGMACVVKMPYNDPDVTTNLKICADVKITEDSEIKIKGGEGVGKVTKPGLQIPVGEHAINPVPRQMIETNLQKMLPKGKGAEVIIFVPKGEEIAKRTMNSRLGITRGISILGTTGIARPMSSKAYKESLACQIDVAVAEGYEDLIFVPGNIGERLAVKILDAPKDKIVQMSNFVGYMLDKAEEKGISKIMLFGHAGKLIKIAAGIFNTKNSVADGRREIIAAYCGLLGADKKLIEAIFKSKTTEDMITILDKENMTFPIFELIGKSIKEKCQERYNIDFDIIIVTMNGRILNKQ
;
A
#
# COMPACT_ATOMS: atom_id res chain seq x y z
N MET A 1 16.51 -29.60 -9.15
CA MET A 1 15.97 -28.38 -8.53
C MET A 1 17.14 -27.49 -8.07
N LYS A 2 17.59 -26.54 -8.91
CA LYS A 2 18.58 -25.54 -8.47
C LYS A 2 17.82 -24.45 -7.70
N ASN A 3 18.06 -24.37 -6.40
CA ASN A 3 17.58 -23.29 -5.52
C ASN A 3 18.13 -21.96 -6.03
N ASN A 4 17.32 -21.21 -6.77
CA ASN A 4 17.65 -19.87 -7.25
C ASN A 4 17.45 -18.82 -6.14
N LYS A 5 18.04 -19.06 -4.95
CA LYS A 5 17.97 -18.16 -3.78
C LYS A 5 18.75 -16.84 -3.98
N ASN A 6 19.34 -16.62 -5.16
CA ASN A 6 20.18 -15.45 -5.49
C ASN A 6 19.69 -14.68 -6.74
N SER A 7 18.39 -14.62 -7.02
CA SER A 7 17.88 -13.64 -8.00
C SER A 7 17.70 -12.28 -7.32
N SER A 8 18.30 -11.22 -7.87
CA SER A 8 18.17 -9.84 -7.36
C SER A 8 16.74 -9.27 -7.52
N TYR A 9 15.89 -9.97 -8.28
CA TYR A 9 14.49 -9.66 -8.50
C TYR A 9 13.66 -10.94 -8.71
N GLY A 10 12.38 -10.89 -8.37
CA GLY A 10 11.36 -11.85 -8.81
C GLY A 10 10.52 -11.30 -9.96
N ILE A 11 9.46 -12.00 -10.34
CA ILE A 11 8.48 -11.53 -11.34
C ILE A 11 7.28 -10.89 -10.64
N THR A 12 6.63 -9.92 -11.28
CA THR A 12 5.38 -9.34 -10.77
C THR A 12 4.18 -10.29 -10.96
N THR A 13 3.05 -10.01 -10.30
CA THR A 13 1.80 -10.75 -10.58
C THR A 13 1.33 -10.53 -12.03
N GLY A 14 1.57 -9.34 -12.59
CA GLY A 14 1.34 -9.03 -14.00
C GLY A 14 2.17 -9.88 -14.96
N SER A 15 3.47 -10.05 -14.70
CA SER A 15 4.32 -10.93 -15.52
C SER A 15 3.91 -12.39 -15.43
N ALA A 16 3.56 -12.88 -14.23
CA ALA A 16 3.07 -14.24 -14.07
C ALA A 16 1.75 -14.48 -14.83
N ALA A 17 0.82 -13.51 -14.78
CA ALA A 17 -0.43 -13.56 -15.53
C ALA A 17 -0.19 -13.52 -17.06
N THR A 18 0.72 -12.67 -17.52
CA THR A 18 1.11 -12.57 -18.94
C THR A 18 1.70 -13.90 -19.43
N ALA A 19 2.63 -14.48 -18.67
CA ALA A 19 3.24 -15.75 -18.99
C ALA A 19 2.22 -16.91 -19.01
N ALA A 20 1.30 -16.94 -18.06
CA ALA A 20 0.20 -17.90 -18.05
C ALA A 20 -0.69 -17.75 -19.30
N ALA A 21 -1.05 -16.52 -19.69
CA ALA A 21 -1.88 -16.29 -20.87
C ALA A 21 -1.18 -16.73 -22.17
N VAL A 22 0.11 -16.39 -22.33
CA VAL A 22 0.91 -16.82 -23.49
C VAL A 22 1.02 -18.34 -23.56
N ALA A 23 1.34 -19.00 -22.44
CA ALA A 23 1.44 -20.45 -22.39
C ALA A 23 0.09 -21.16 -22.65
N ALA A 24 -1.02 -20.58 -22.18
CA ALA A 24 -2.36 -21.07 -22.45
C ALA A 24 -2.67 -21.00 -23.95
N LEU A 25 -2.38 -19.88 -24.62
CA LEU A 25 -2.56 -19.71 -26.07
C LEU A 25 -1.71 -20.69 -26.88
N LEU A 26 -0.42 -20.83 -26.54
CA LEU A 26 0.47 -21.81 -27.18
C LEU A 26 -0.05 -23.24 -27.06
N THR A 27 -0.60 -23.58 -25.90
CA THR A 27 -1.14 -24.91 -25.63
C THR A 27 -2.38 -25.20 -26.48
N VAL A 28 -3.19 -24.18 -26.84
CA VAL A 28 -4.29 -24.34 -27.81
C VAL A 28 -3.77 -24.87 -29.15
N ASN A 29 -2.64 -24.33 -29.60
CA ASN A 29 -1.99 -24.68 -30.86
C ASN A 29 -1.17 -25.99 -30.78
N GLY A 30 -1.23 -26.72 -29.66
CA GLY A 30 -0.50 -27.97 -29.45
C GLY A 30 0.95 -27.78 -28.97
N ASN A 31 1.39 -26.54 -28.75
CA ASN A 31 2.74 -26.23 -28.31
C ASN A 31 2.79 -26.14 -26.79
N ILE A 32 3.10 -27.25 -26.13
CA ILE A 32 3.34 -27.30 -24.69
C ILE A 32 4.82 -27.08 -24.44
N THR A 33 5.17 -26.03 -23.68
CA THR A 33 6.55 -25.70 -23.32
C THR A 33 6.68 -25.51 -21.81
N PRO A 34 7.75 -26.01 -21.18
CA PRO A 34 8.02 -25.79 -19.76
C PRO A 34 8.41 -24.35 -19.43
N GLN A 35 8.72 -23.52 -20.44
CA GLN A 35 9.22 -22.17 -20.26
C GLN A 35 8.81 -21.28 -21.44
N ILE A 36 8.44 -20.02 -21.18
CA ILE A 36 8.07 -19.05 -22.20
C ILE A 36 8.81 -17.74 -21.99
N ASP A 37 9.06 -17.03 -23.08
CA ASP A 37 9.56 -15.66 -23.07
C ASP A 37 8.38 -14.69 -23.18
N ILE A 38 8.30 -13.70 -22.30
CA ILE A 38 7.38 -12.57 -22.42
C ILE A 38 8.14 -11.27 -22.57
N GLU A 39 7.57 -10.34 -23.31
CA GLU A 39 8.01 -8.96 -23.31
C GLU A 39 7.37 -8.18 -22.15
N THR A 40 8.22 -7.43 -21.44
CA THR A 40 7.83 -6.56 -20.33
C THR A 40 8.51 -5.19 -20.50
N PRO A 41 8.10 -4.15 -19.76
CA PRO A 41 8.79 -2.86 -19.78
C PRO A 41 10.26 -2.93 -19.31
N PHE A 42 10.64 -3.97 -18.55
CA PHE A 42 12.04 -4.23 -18.19
C PHE A 42 12.84 -4.91 -19.30
N GLY A 43 12.17 -5.47 -20.31
CA GLY A 43 12.76 -6.31 -21.37
C GLY A 43 12.12 -7.69 -21.43
N ILE A 44 12.77 -8.61 -22.14
CA ILE A 44 12.30 -9.99 -22.26
C ILE A 44 12.57 -10.74 -20.96
N LEU A 45 11.53 -11.35 -20.40
CA LEU A 45 11.62 -12.22 -19.23
C LEU A 45 11.29 -13.66 -19.60
N LYS A 46 12.17 -14.57 -19.19
CA LYS A 46 12.00 -16.00 -19.37
C LYS A 46 11.37 -16.61 -18.11
N ILE A 47 10.20 -17.21 -18.23
CA ILE A 47 9.35 -17.63 -17.11
C ILE A 47 8.99 -19.11 -17.23
N ASP A 48 9.21 -19.85 -16.15
CA ASP A 48 8.84 -21.27 -16.03
C ASP A 48 7.33 -21.44 -15.89
N ILE A 49 6.77 -22.37 -16.66
CA ILE A 49 5.36 -22.73 -16.64
C ILE A 49 5.15 -23.89 -15.67
N ASN A 50 4.28 -23.71 -14.68
CA ASN A 50 4.01 -24.74 -13.68
C ASN A 50 3.18 -25.89 -14.26
N CYS A 51 2.15 -25.56 -15.04
CA CYS A 51 1.39 -26.51 -15.81
C CYS A 51 0.68 -25.80 -16.96
N SER A 52 0.43 -26.53 -18.04
CA SER A 52 -0.51 -26.12 -19.08
C SER A 52 -1.32 -27.32 -19.56
N ARG A 53 -2.52 -27.06 -20.06
CA ARG A 53 -3.39 -28.09 -20.65
C ARG A 53 -4.27 -27.49 -21.74
N LYS A 54 -4.50 -28.27 -22.79
CA LYS A 54 -5.49 -27.95 -23.82
C LYS A 54 -6.86 -28.31 -23.27
N ILE A 55 -7.81 -27.37 -23.32
CA ILE A 55 -9.19 -27.58 -22.85
C ILE A 55 -10.06 -28.01 -24.03
N SER A 56 -9.90 -27.37 -25.19
CA SER A 56 -10.63 -27.70 -26.42
C SER A 56 -9.80 -27.37 -27.66
N SER A 57 -10.38 -27.46 -28.85
CA SER A 57 -9.72 -27.08 -30.10
C SER A 57 -9.31 -25.60 -30.15
N ASN A 58 -10.03 -24.71 -29.46
CA ASN A 58 -9.79 -23.27 -29.45
C ASN A 58 -9.54 -22.69 -28.04
N SER A 59 -9.37 -23.53 -27.01
CA SER A 59 -9.13 -23.06 -25.64
C SER A 59 -8.07 -23.86 -24.88
N GLY A 60 -7.36 -23.18 -24.00
CA GLY A 60 -6.24 -23.71 -23.23
C GLY A 60 -6.10 -22.98 -21.90
N MET A 61 -5.42 -23.62 -20.97
CA MET A 61 -5.13 -23.09 -19.64
C MET A 61 -3.66 -23.28 -19.32
N ALA A 62 -3.06 -22.30 -18.66
CA ALA A 62 -1.76 -22.48 -18.04
C ALA A 62 -1.67 -21.74 -16.71
N CYS A 63 -0.69 -22.15 -15.90
CA CYS A 63 -0.41 -21.55 -14.61
C CYS A 63 1.09 -21.33 -14.43
N VAL A 64 1.41 -20.25 -13.73
CA VAL A 64 2.76 -19.87 -13.30
C VAL A 64 2.75 -19.77 -11.77
N VAL A 65 3.81 -20.25 -11.14
CA VAL A 65 4.03 -20.05 -9.70
C VAL A 65 5.01 -18.90 -9.54
N LYS A 66 4.60 -17.85 -8.81
CA LYS A 66 5.47 -16.71 -8.52
C LYS A 66 6.53 -17.13 -7.49
N MET A 67 7.72 -17.45 -7.99
CA MET A 67 8.80 -17.98 -7.16
C MET A 67 9.30 -16.97 -6.10
N PRO A 68 9.79 -17.44 -4.95
CA PRO A 68 10.42 -16.58 -3.95
C PRO A 68 11.62 -15.82 -4.51
N TYR A 69 11.80 -14.59 -4.04
CA TYR A 69 12.97 -13.74 -4.28
C TYR A 69 13.34 -13.04 -2.96
N ASN A 70 14.36 -12.18 -2.96
CA ASN A 70 14.88 -11.55 -1.74
C ASN A 70 13.96 -10.44 -1.17
N ASP A 71 12.71 -10.77 -0.84
CA ASP A 71 11.69 -9.85 -0.34
C ASP A 71 10.57 -10.60 0.40
N PRO A 72 10.07 -10.09 1.55
CA PRO A 72 8.90 -10.65 2.21
C PRO A 72 7.59 -10.28 1.50
N ASP A 73 7.46 -10.65 0.22
CA ASP A 73 6.27 -10.42 -0.59
C ASP A 73 5.24 -11.53 -0.36
N VAL A 74 4.06 -11.14 0.15
CA VAL A 74 2.93 -12.02 0.48
C VAL A 74 2.34 -12.75 -0.73
N THR A 75 2.64 -12.30 -1.95
CA THR A 75 2.20 -12.93 -3.20
C THR A 75 3.18 -13.98 -3.73
N THR A 76 4.31 -14.21 -3.05
CA THR A 76 5.21 -15.33 -3.38
C THR A 76 4.52 -16.68 -3.16
N ASN A 77 4.92 -17.68 -3.94
CA ASN A 77 4.31 -19.01 -4.02
C ASN A 77 2.83 -19.03 -4.47
N LEU A 78 2.27 -17.89 -4.88
CA LEU A 78 0.95 -17.88 -5.51
C LEU A 78 1.01 -18.51 -6.89
N LYS A 79 0.04 -19.38 -7.16
CA LYS A 79 -0.27 -19.89 -8.49
C LYS A 79 -1.19 -18.88 -9.16
N ILE A 80 -0.72 -18.32 -10.27
CA ILE A 80 -1.46 -17.38 -11.11
C ILE A 80 -1.71 -18.09 -12.44
N CYS A 81 -2.98 -18.20 -12.82
CA CYS A 81 -3.42 -18.95 -13.98
C CYS A 81 -4.15 -18.05 -14.99
N ALA A 82 -4.18 -18.52 -16.22
CA ALA A 82 -4.96 -17.92 -17.29
C ALA A 82 -5.67 -19.01 -18.08
N ASP A 83 -6.97 -18.81 -18.31
CA ASP A 83 -7.72 -19.49 -19.36
C ASP A 83 -7.76 -18.58 -20.59
N VAL A 84 -7.42 -19.13 -21.76
CA VAL A 84 -7.45 -18.42 -23.03
C VAL A 84 -8.31 -19.17 -24.02
N LYS A 85 -9.24 -18.46 -24.66
CA LYS A 85 -10.06 -18.95 -25.75
C LYS A 85 -9.89 -18.04 -26.97
N ILE A 86 -9.52 -18.61 -28.10
CA ILE A 86 -9.40 -17.88 -29.38
C ILE A 86 -10.80 -17.54 -29.88
N THR A 87 -10.99 -16.29 -30.28
CA THR A 87 -12.26 -15.75 -30.80
C THR A 87 -12.16 -15.35 -32.26
N GLU A 88 -13.32 -15.21 -32.90
CA GLU A 88 -13.48 -14.79 -34.30
C GLU A 88 -13.44 -13.26 -34.47
N ASP A 89 -13.65 -12.49 -33.39
CA ASP A 89 -13.41 -11.05 -33.38
C ASP A 89 -11.90 -10.77 -33.30
N SER A 90 -11.45 -9.57 -33.68
CA SER A 90 -10.02 -9.19 -33.58
C SER A 90 -9.67 -8.57 -32.22
N GLU A 91 -10.53 -8.72 -31.21
CA GLU A 91 -10.40 -8.06 -29.91
C GLU A 91 -9.80 -9.02 -28.86
N ILE A 92 -8.96 -8.49 -27.97
CA ILE A 92 -8.49 -9.22 -26.79
C ILE A 92 -9.24 -8.71 -25.57
N LYS A 93 -10.09 -9.58 -25.01
CA LYS A 93 -10.94 -9.28 -23.85
C LYS A 93 -10.33 -9.90 -22.61
N ILE A 94 -9.87 -9.07 -21.67
CA ILE A 94 -9.21 -9.53 -20.44
C ILE A 94 -10.12 -9.32 -19.24
N LYS A 95 -10.44 -10.41 -18.54
CA LYS A 95 -11.26 -10.44 -17.32
C LYS A 95 -10.50 -11.14 -16.19
N GLY A 96 -10.87 -10.79 -14.95
CA GLY A 96 -10.50 -11.57 -13.78
C GLY A 96 -11.50 -12.69 -13.53
N GLY A 97 -11.05 -13.76 -12.89
CA GLY A 97 -11.84 -14.84 -12.34
C GLY A 97 -11.60 -14.97 -10.84
N GLU A 98 -11.67 -16.20 -10.33
CA GLU A 98 -11.46 -16.51 -8.91
C GLU A 98 -10.18 -15.87 -8.35
N GLY A 99 -10.29 -15.22 -7.19
CA GLY A 99 -9.16 -14.65 -6.46
C GLY A 99 -8.46 -13.46 -7.12
N VAL A 100 -8.95 -12.96 -8.25
CA VAL A 100 -8.63 -11.61 -8.75
C VAL A 100 -9.61 -10.63 -8.15
N GLY A 101 -9.10 -9.57 -7.52
CA GLY A 101 -9.92 -8.62 -6.81
C GLY A 101 -10.89 -7.86 -7.72
N LYS A 102 -11.98 -7.35 -7.14
CA LYS A 102 -12.94 -6.46 -7.82
C LYS A 102 -12.90 -5.09 -7.17
N VAL A 103 -12.80 -4.04 -7.98
CA VAL A 103 -12.78 -2.65 -7.51
C VAL A 103 -14.21 -2.22 -7.13
N THR A 104 -14.37 -1.71 -5.91
CA THR A 104 -15.63 -1.28 -5.32
C THR A 104 -15.62 0.19 -4.92
N LYS A 105 -14.48 0.86 -5.00
CA LYS A 105 -14.30 2.28 -4.69
C LYS A 105 -13.62 3.01 -5.86
N PRO A 106 -13.93 4.29 -6.09
CA PRO A 106 -13.29 5.09 -7.11
C PRO A 106 -11.87 5.51 -6.68
N GLY A 107 -11.17 6.26 -7.54
CA GLY A 107 -9.83 6.80 -7.25
C GLY A 107 -8.67 5.88 -7.64
N LEU A 108 -8.93 4.61 -7.94
CA LEU A 108 -7.93 3.73 -8.54
C LEU A 108 -7.86 3.92 -10.06
N GLN A 109 -6.75 3.48 -10.67
CA GLN A 109 -6.58 3.45 -12.14
C GLN A 109 -7.56 2.51 -12.86
N ILE A 110 -8.31 1.71 -12.10
CA ILE A 110 -9.24 0.70 -12.58
C ILE A 110 -10.65 1.14 -12.18
N PRO A 111 -11.62 1.19 -13.10
CA PRO A 111 -12.99 1.61 -12.79
C PRO A 111 -13.68 0.74 -11.74
N VAL A 112 -14.65 1.33 -11.04
CA VAL A 112 -15.53 0.60 -10.13
C VAL A 112 -16.30 -0.47 -10.91
N GLY A 113 -16.38 -1.68 -10.35
CA GLY A 113 -17.02 -2.83 -10.96
C GLY A 113 -16.08 -3.69 -11.82
N GLU A 114 -14.87 -3.21 -12.14
CA GLU A 114 -13.90 -3.99 -12.91
C GLU A 114 -13.00 -4.86 -12.03
N HIS A 115 -12.37 -5.86 -12.66
CA HIS A 115 -11.36 -6.69 -12.00
C HIS A 115 -10.05 -5.92 -11.84
N ALA A 116 -9.37 -6.13 -10.72
CA ALA A 116 -8.14 -5.46 -10.29
C ALA A 116 -6.91 -5.91 -11.11
N ILE A 117 -6.98 -5.77 -12.44
CA ILE A 117 -5.89 -5.97 -13.39
C ILE A 117 -5.44 -4.59 -13.85
N ASN A 118 -4.27 -4.14 -13.37
CA ASN A 118 -3.78 -2.80 -13.65
C ASN A 118 -3.50 -2.59 -15.15
N PRO A 119 -3.46 -1.32 -15.62
CA PRO A 119 -3.25 -1.01 -17.04
C PRO A 119 -1.99 -1.63 -17.65
N VAL A 120 -0.85 -1.58 -16.95
CA VAL A 120 0.42 -2.15 -17.46
C VAL A 120 0.34 -3.67 -17.63
N PRO A 121 -0.09 -4.47 -16.63
CA PRO A 121 -0.35 -5.91 -16.84
C PRO A 121 -1.35 -6.22 -17.95
N ARG A 122 -2.42 -5.42 -18.08
CA ARG A 122 -3.40 -5.60 -19.16
C ARG A 122 -2.74 -5.41 -20.53
N GLN A 123 -2.00 -4.31 -20.69
CA GLN A 123 -1.22 -4.03 -21.90
C GLN A 123 -0.20 -5.13 -22.18
N MET A 124 0.52 -5.63 -21.16
CA MET A 124 1.47 -6.72 -21.31
C MET A 124 0.81 -7.99 -21.85
N ILE A 125 -0.36 -8.38 -21.33
CA ILE A 125 -1.12 -9.53 -21.82
C ILE A 125 -1.52 -9.30 -23.29
N GLU A 126 -2.11 -8.14 -23.60
CA GLU A 126 -2.55 -7.81 -24.97
C GLU A 126 -1.40 -7.86 -25.96
N THR A 127 -0.29 -7.16 -25.71
CA THR A 127 0.83 -7.06 -26.66
C THR A 127 1.53 -8.39 -26.89
N ASN A 128 1.64 -9.24 -25.86
CA ASN A 128 2.24 -10.56 -26.01
C ASN A 128 1.33 -11.52 -26.78
N LEU A 129 0.01 -11.49 -26.54
CA LEU A 129 -0.94 -12.35 -27.26
C LEU A 129 -1.14 -11.92 -28.72
N GLN A 130 -1.22 -10.61 -29.00
CA GLN A 130 -1.40 -10.07 -30.36
C GLN A 130 -0.36 -10.59 -31.35
N LYS A 131 0.89 -10.78 -30.90
CA LYS A 131 2.00 -11.29 -31.73
C LYS A 131 1.83 -12.75 -32.16
N MET A 132 0.97 -13.48 -31.47
CA MET A 132 0.83 -14.93 -31.58
C MET A 132 -0.55 -15.35 -32.11
N LEU A 133 -1.53 -14.45 -32.07
CA LEU A 133 -2.85 -14.69 -32.62
C LEU A 133 -2.82 -14.65 -34.16
N PRO A 134 -3.57 -15.55 -34.84
CA PRO A 134 -3.75 -15.47 -36.28
C PRO A 134 -4.38 -14.14 -36.70
N LYS A 135 -4.09 -13.67 -37.92
CA LYS A 135 -4.71 -12.45 -38.47
C LYS A 135 -6.24 -12.56 -38.42
N GLY A 136 -6.88 -11.49 -37.93
CA GLY A 136 -8.34 -11.40 -37.81
C GLY A 136 -8.93 -12.10 -36.59
N LYS A 137 -8.14 -12.82 -35.79
CA LYS A 137 -8.58 -13.49 -34.56
C LYS A 137 -8.23 -12.69 -33.32
N GLY A 138 -8.93 -13.00 -32.24
CA GLY A 138 -8.85 -12.35 -30.93
C GLY A 138 -8.74 -13.38 -29.83
N ALA A 139 -8.89 -12.94 -28.59
CA ALA A 139 -8.89 -13.84 -27.45
C ALA A 139 -9.74 -13.36 -26.29
N GLU A 140 -10.47 -14.27 -25.67
CA GLU A 140 -10.99 -14.10 -24.32
C GLU A 140 -9.97 -14.68 -23.33
N VAL A 141 -9.53 -13.84 -22.39
CA VAL A 141 -8.54 -14.18 -21.36
C VAL A 141 -9.17 -14.01 -19.99
N ILE A 142 -9.17 -15.08 -19.19
CA ILE A 142 -9.61 -15.05 -17.80
C ILE A 142 -8.40 -15.34 -16.91
N ILE A 143 -7.96 -14.32 -16.15
CA ILE A 143 -6.89 -14.46 -15.17
C ILE A 143 -7.50 -14.86 -13.83
N PHE A 144 -6.99 -15.91 -13.19
CA PHE A 144 -7.47 -16.34 -11.88
C PHE A 144 -6.32 -16.78 -10.97
N VAL A 145 -6.53 -16.65 -9.66
CA VAL A 145 -5.55 -16.90 -8.61
C VAL A 145 -6.24 -17.71 -7.51
N PRO A 146 -6.13 -19.05 -7.47
CA PRO A 146 -6.93 -19.88 -6.56
C PRO A 146 -6.82 -19.52 -5.07
N LYS A 147 -5.68 -19.00 -4.62
CA LYS A 147 -5.48 -18.53 -3.23
C LYS A 147 -5.57 -17.01 -3.08
N GLY A 148 -6.05 -16.32 -4.10
CA GLY A 148 -6.04 -14.87 -4.18
C GLY A 148 -6.90 -14.21 -3.11
N GLU A 149 -8.11 -14.72 -2.86
CA GLU A 149 -9.00 -14.16 -1.84
C GLU A 149 -8.43 -14.31 -0.41
N GLU A 150 -7.83 -15.47 -0.11
CA GLU A 150 -7.17 -15.72 1.17
C GLU A 150 -6.00 -14.74 1.40
N ILE A 151 -5.12 -14.61 0.41
CA ILE A 151 -3.94 -13.74 0.50
C ILE A 151 -4.33 -12.25 0.53
N ALA A 152 -5.40 -11.85 -0.16
CA ALA A 152 -5.86 -10.47 -0.19
C ALA A 152 -6.10 -9.87 1.20
N LYS A 153 -6.52 -10.69 2.18
CA LYS A 153 -6.73 -10.28 3.59
C LYS A 153 -5.45 -9.76 4.26
N ARG A 154 -4.28 -10.09 3.72
CA ARG A 154 -2.95 -9.67 4.21
C ARG A 154 -2.35 -8.52 3.39
N THR A 155 -3.15 -7.87 2.55
CA THR A 155 -2.73 -6.78 1.66
C THR A 155 -3.47 -5.48 2.00
N MET A 156 -3.10 -4.38 1.31
CA MET A 156 -3.81 -3.10 1.38
C MET A 156 -5.11 -3.08 0.55
N ASN A 157 -5.46 -4.16 -0.14
CA ASN A 157 -6.57 -4.21 -1.09
C ASN A 157 -7.91 -3.83 -0.46
N SER A 158 -8.25 -4.39 0.70
CA SER A 158 -9.53 -4.10 1.38
C SER A 158 -9.70 -2.60 1.67
N ARG A 159 -8.61 -1.92 2.01
CA ARG A 159 -8.61 -0.48 2.25
C ARG A 159 -8.86 0.31 0.97
N LEU A 160 -8.18 -0.07 -0.11
CA LEU A 160 -8.32 0.56 -1.42
C LEU A 160 -9.65 0.23 -2.12
N GLY A 161 -10.56 -0.49 -1.46
CA GLY A 161 -11.82 -0.92 -2.08
C GLY A 161 -11.64 -2.03 -3.10
N ILE A 162 -10.64 -2.89 -2.92
CA ILE A 162 -10.45 -4.09 -3.74
C ILE A 162 -10.85 -5.30 -2.90
N THR A 163 -11.90 -6.00 -3.35
CA THR A 163 -12.51 -7.12 -2.61
C THR A 163 -12.39 -8.43 -3.38
N ARG A 164 -12.58 -9.57 -2.70
CA ARG A 164 -12.61 -10.93 -3.28
C ARG A 164 -11.31 -11.44 -3.93
N GLY A 165 -10.20 -10.72 -3.82
CA GLY A 165 -8.95 -11.15 -4.44
C GLY A 165 -7.79 -10.16 -4.41
N ILE A 166 -6.65 -10.61 -4.93
CA ILE A 166 -5.46 -9.79 -5.10
C ILE A 166 -5.53 -8.97 -6.38
N SER A 167 -4.65 -7.97 -6.48
CA SER A 167 -4.48 -7.19 -7.71
C SER A 167 -3.41 -7.85 -8.61
N ILE A 168 -3.68 -7.90 -9.90
CA ILE A 168 -2.69 -8.22 -10.94
C ILE A 168 -2.01 -6.91 -11.33
N LEU A 169 -0.80 -6.71 -10.81
CA LEU A 169 -0.07 -5.45 -10.87
C LEU A 169 1.40 -5.66 -11.22
N GLY A 170 2.07 -4.57 -11.57
CA GLY A 170 3.48 -4.54 -11.95
C GLY A 170 3.72 -3.51 -13.06
N THR A 171 4.61 -2.55 -12.83
CA THR A 171 4.89 -1.47 -13.80
C THR A 171 6.07 -1.78 -14.72
N THR A 172 7.00 -2.62 -14.26
CA THR A 172 8.21 -2.99 -15.02
C THR A 172 8.23 -4.45 -15.45
N GLY A 173 7.36 -5.28 -14.87
CA GLY A 173 7.39 -6.73 -15.03
C GLY A 173 8.26 -7.48 -14.02
N ILE A 174 9.20 -6.81 -13.35
CA ILE A 174 10.03 -7.41 -12.28
C ILE A 174 9.63 -6.90 -10.90
N ALA A 175 9.63 -7.80 -9.92
CA ALA A 175 9.43 -7.51 -8.51
C ALA A 175 10.80 -7.41 -7.85
N ARG A 176 11.19 -6.21 -7.43
CA ARG A 176 12.41 -6.00 -6.65
C ARG A 176 12.07 -6.01 -5.17
N PRO A 177 13.03 -6.29 -4.27
CA PRO A 177 12.83 -6.13 -2.84
C PRO A 177 12.11 -4.81 -2.59
N MET A 178 10.99 -4.86 -1.85
CA MET A 178 10.09 -3.75 -1.67
C MET A 178 10.90 -2.55 -1.20
N SER A 179 11.17 -1.65 -2.14
CA SER A 179 11.74 -0.37 -1.80
C SER A 179 10.71 0.34 -0.91
N SER A 180 11.19 1.19 -0.01
CA SER A 180 10.29 2.10 0.72
C SER A 180 9.34 2.84 -0.22
N LYS A 181 9.70 3.00 -1.51
CA LYS A 181 8.91 3.66 -2.55
C LYS A 181 7.61 2.92 -2.89
N ALA A 182 7.63 1.63 -3.22
CA ALA A 182 6.41 0.90 -3.62
C ALA A 182 5.39 0.84 -2.47
N TYR A 183 5.88 0.64 -1.24
CA TYR A 183 5.03 0.67 -0.06
C TYR A 183 4.46 2.08 0.18
N LYS A 184 5.29 3.14 0.07
CA LYS A 184 4.85 4.54 0.14
C LYS A 184 3.79 4.88 -0.92
N GLU A 185 3.99 4.45 -2.17
CA GLU A 185 3.02 4.66 -3.27
C GLU A 185 1.68 3.98 -2.96
N SER A 186 1.69 2.75 -2.43
CA SER A 186 0.43 2.10 -2.01
C SER A 186 -0.26 2.79 -0.84
N LEU A 187 0.48 3.47 0.04
CA LEU A 187 -0.12 4.34 1.06
C LEU A 187 -0.76 5.57 0.41
N ALA A 188 -0.08 6.20 -0.56
CA ALA A 188 -0.58 7.40 -1.24
C ALA A 188 -1.90 7.16 -2.00
N CYS A 189 -2.12 5.95 -2.53
CA CYS A 189 -3.39 5.59 -3.18
C CYS A 189 -4.62 5.75 -2.27
N GLN A 190 -4.45 5.73 -0.93
CA GLN A 190 -5.56 6.00 0.00
C GLN A 190 -6.11 7.42 -0.18
N ILE A 191 -5.24 8.39 -0.51
CA ILE A 191 -5.66 9.78 -0.74
C ILE A 191 -6.49 9.85 -2.02
N ASP A 192 -6.09 9.14 -3.08
CA ASP A 192 -6.87 9.10 -4.33
C ASP A 192 -8.27 8.54 -4.12
N VAL A 193 -8.38 7.46 -3.36
CA VAL A 193 -9.68 6.86 -3.01
C VAL A 193 -10.53 7.83 -2.20
N ALA A 194 -9.95 8.49 -1.18
CA ALA A 194 -10.68 9.42 -0.33
C ALA A 194 -11.17 10.65 -1.11
N VAL A 195 -10.32 11.24 -1.96
CA VAL A 195 -10.71 12.37 -2.82
C VAL A 195 -11.81 11.96 -3.80
N ALA A 196 -11.69 10.78 -4.42
CA ALA A 196 -12.68 10.30 -5.37
C ALA A 196 -14.02 9.93 -4.71
N GLU A 197 -14.03 9.62 -3.42
CA GLU A 197 -15.23 9.47 -2.60
C GLU A 197 -15.83 10.82 -2.15
N GLY A 198 -15.17 11.95 -2.46
CA GLY A 198 -15.66 13.30 -2.19
C GLY A 198 -15.19 13.91 -0.86
N TYR A 199 -14.18 13.34 -0.20
CA TYR A 199 -13.59 13.93 1.01
C TYR A 199 -12.59 15.04 0.65
N GLU A 200 -12.87 16.26 1.09
CA GLU A 200 -12.00 17.44 0.90
C GLU A 200 -11.01 17.64 2.05
N ASP A 201 -11.36 17.17 3.25
CA ASP A 201 -10.51 17.14 4.42
C ASP A 201 -10.23 15.69 4.85
N LEU A 202 -9.00 15.40 5.28
CA LEU A 202 -8.58 14.02 5.56
C LEU A 202 -7.97 13.88 6.96
N ILE A 203 -8.14 12.70 7.55
CA ILE A 203 -7.55 12.38 8.86
C ILE A 203 -6.36 11.46 8.64
N PHE A 204 -5.16 11.95 8.93
CA PHE A 204 -3.93 11.22 8.77
C PHE A 204 -3.54 10.57 10.08
N VAL A 205 -3.36 9.26 10.07
CA VAL A 205 -3.01 8.47 11.26
C VAL A 205 -1.75 7.62 11.05
N PRO A 206 -0.89 7.42 12.06
CA PRO A 206 0.31 6.59 11.91
C PRO A 206 0.05 5.12 11.54
N GLY A 207 -1.13 4.57 11.83
CA GLY A 207 -1.48 3.19 11.51
C GLY A 207 -2.76 2.71 12.21
N ASN A 208 -2.94 1.39 12.27
CA ASN A 208 -4.20 0.74 12.71
C ASN A 208 -4.71 1.19 14.10
N ILE A 209 -3.81 1.47 15.05
CA ILE A 209 -4.23 1.96 16.37
C ILE A 209 -4.84 3.36 16.25
N GLY A 210 -4.17 4.25 15.52
CA GLY A 210 -4.65 5.60 15.27
C GLY A 210 -5.97 5.60 14.51
N GLU A 211 -6.12 4.73 13.50
CA GLU A 211 -7.39 4.58 12.78
C GLU A 211 -8.52 4.12 13.69
N ARG A 212 -8.32 3.06 14.48
CA ARG A 212 -9.35 2.56 15.39
C ARG A 212 -9.77 3.64 16.39
N LEU A 213 -8.81 4.43 16.89
CA LEU A 213 -9.08 5.54 17.79
C LEU A 213 -9.79 6.68 17.08
N ALA A 214 -9.43 7.02 15.84
CA ALA A 214 -10.10 8.06 15.05
C ALA A 214 -11.57 7.70 14.78
N VAL A 215 -11.85 6.45 14.37
CA VAL A 215 -13.22 5.94 14.22
C VAL A 215 -13.99 6.04 15.54
N LYS A 216 -13.37 5.63 16.66
CA LYS A 216 -14.05 5.58 17.96
C LYS A 216 -14.30 6.97 18.58
N ILE A 217 -13.32 7.88 18.47
CA ILE A 217 -13.29 9.16 19.21
C ILE A 217 -13.87 10.28 18.37
N LEU A 218 -13.62 10.28 17.06
CA LEU A 218 -14.06 11.33 16.14
C LEU A 218 -15.31 10.94 15.35
N ASP A 219 -15.83 9.72 15.53
CA ASP A 219 -16.89 9.12 14.71
C ASP A 219 -16.59 9.23 13.19
N ALA A 220 -15.30 9.15 12.85
CA ALA A 220 -14.84 9.42 11.50
C ALA A 220 -15.13 8.23 10.55
N PRO A 221 -15.67 8.48 9.35
CA PRO A 221 -15.76 7.47 8.30
C PRO A 221 -14.38 6.90 7.98
N LYS A 222 -14.27 5.57 7.84
CA LYS A 222 -12.98 4.92 7.54
C LYS A 222 -12.32 5.45 6.27
N ASP A 223 -13.12 5.85 5.30
CA ASP A 223 -12.65 6.30 3.99
C ASP A 223 -12.05 7.71 4.03
N LYS A 224 -12.33 8.47 5.08
CA LYS A 224 -11.67 9.74 5.40
C LYS A 224 -10.30 9.55 6.06
N ILE A 225 -10.00 8.35 6.57
CA ILE A 225 -8.80 8.06 7.36
C ILE A 225 -7.69 7.49 6.48
N VAL A 226 -6.58 8.22 6.39
CA VAL A 226 -5.38 7.84 5.65
C VAL A 226 -4.29 7.38 6.59
N GLN A 227 -3.79 6.16 6.41
CA GLN A 227 -2.63 5.67 7.14
C GLN A 227 -1.33 6.14 6.51
N MET A 228 -0.45 6.73 7.32
CA MET A 228 0.86 7.22 6.86
C MET A 228 2.06 6.35 7.26
N SER A 229 1.84 5.29 8.06
CA SER A 229 2.93 4.49 8.64
C SER A 229 3.93 5.41 9.36
N ASN A 230 5.21 5.35 8.99
CA ASN A 230 6.24 6.25 9.50
C ASN A 230 6.62 7.37 8.52
N PHE A 231 5.93 7.51 7.38
CA PHE A 231 6.34 8.37 6.28
C PHE A 231 5.50 9.65 6.22
N VAL A 232 5.43 10.38 7.34
CA VAL A 232 4.61 11.60 7.47
C VAL A 232 4.90 12.57 6.33
N GLY A 233 6.18 12.92 6.13
CA GLY A 233 6.58 13.89 5.11
C GLY A 233 6.19 13.45 3.69
N TYR A 234 6.45 12.19 3.32
CA TYR A 234 6.06 11.69 2.00
C TYR A 234 4.54 11.76 1.79
N MET A 235 3.75 11.42 2.80
CA MET A 235 2.30 11.42 2.69
C MET A 235 1.73 12.83 2.63
N LEU A 236 2.32 13.79 3.35
CA LEU A 236 1.97 15.20 3.25
C LEU A 236 2.38 15.80 1.89
N ASP A 237 3.56 15.45 1.36
CA ASP A 237 3.98 15.82 0.00
C ASP A 237 2.92 15.32 -1.02
N LYS A 238 2.46 14.08 -0.87
CA LYS A 238 1.40 13.52 -1.73
C LYS A 238 0.03 14.14 -1.53
N ALA A 239 -0.28 14.63 -0.34
CA ALA A 239 -1.54 15.33 -0.10
C ALA A 239 -1.54 16.71 -0.78
N GLU A 240 -0.42 17.44 -0.70
CA GLU A 240 -0.25 18.74 -1.36
C GLU A 240 -0.29 18.60 -2.89
N GLU A 241 0.43 17.62 -3.46
CA GLU A 241 0.38 17.31 -4.90
C GLU A 241 -1.05 17.02 -5.39
N LYS A 242 -1.91 16.49 -4.52
CA LYS A 242 -3.31 16.14 -4.82
C LYS A 242 -4.30 17.26 -4.46
N GLY A 243 -3.82 18.41 -4.02
CA GLY A 243 -4.65 19.58 -3.73
C GLY A 243 -5.46 19.49 -2.44
N ILE A 244 -5.06 18.64 -1.48
CA ILE A 244 -5.73 18.58 -0.17
C ILE A 244 -5.46 19.89 0.58
N SER A 245 -6.52 20.58 0.95
CA SER A 245 -6.46 21.88 1.61
C SER A 245 -6.51 21.80 3.14
N LYS A 246 -7.02 20.70 3.70
CA LYS A 246 -7.14 20.50 5.14
C LYS A 246 -6.82 19.07 5.59
N ILE A 247 -5.97 18.93 6.61
CA ILE A 247 -5.57 17.64 7.18
C ILE A 247 -5.63 17.69 8.71
N MET A 248 -6.27 16.69 9.30
CA MET A 248 -6.12 16.41 10.73
C MET A 248 -5.04 15.37 10.96
N LEU A 249 -3.94 15.73 11.64
CA LEU A 249 -2.98 14.75 12.15
C LEU A 249 -3.48 14.18 13.47
N PHE A 250 -3.92 12.92 13.45
CA PHE A 250 -4.47 12.24 14.60
C PHE A 250 -3.65 11.01 14.98
N GLY A 251 -3.23 10.89 16.24
CA GLY A 251 -2.56 9.67 16.66
C GLY A 251 -1.74 9.74 17.94
N HIS A 252 -1.04 8.63 18.17
CA HIS A 252 -0.31 8.42 19.42
C HIS A 252 0.80 9.45 19.64
N ALA A 253 0.89 9.94 20.87
CA ALA A 253 1.93 10.86 21.33
C ALA A 253 3.35 10.44 20.94
N GLY A 254 3.68 9.15 21.06
CA GLY A 254 5.00 8.62 20.74
C GLY A 254 5.36 8.65 19.25
N LYS A 255 4.43 8.97 18.37
CA LYS A 255 4.67 9.17 16.94
C LYS A 255 4.60 10.66 16.58
N LEU A 256 3.49 11.32 16.90
CA LEU A 256 3.22 12.69 16.45
C LEU A 256 4.19 13.71 17.07
N ILE A 257 4.61 13.53 18.32
CA ILE A 257 5.51 14.47 18.99
C ILE A 257 6.81 14.74 18.22
N LYS A 258 7.29 13.76 17.43
CA LYS A 258 8.52 13.90 16.64
C LYS A 258 8.41 15.02 15.60
N ILE A 259 7.20 15.27 15.11
CA ILE A 259 6.94 16.31 14.11
C ILE A 259 7.16 17.70 14.71
N ALA A 260 6.97 17.89 16.03
CA ALA A 260 7.27 19.15 16.72
C ALA A 260 8.76 19.57 16.61
N ALA A 261 9.65 18.60 16.36
CA ALA A 261 11.07 18.85 16.09
C ALA A 261 11.42 18.80 14.60
N GLY A 262 10.44 18.85 13.70
CA GLY A 262 10.64 18.73 12.25
C GLY A 262 11.00 17.31 11.78
N ILE A 263 10.80 16.28 12.61
CA ILE A 263 11.12 14.90 12.25
C ILE A 263 9.90 14.25 11.57
N PHE A 264 9.83 14.40 10.24
CA PHE A 264 8.75 13.87 9.40
C PHE A 264 8.88 12.37 9.04
N ASN A 265 9.80 11.65 9.68
CA ASN A 265 9.88 10.19 9.66
C ASN A 265 9.83 9.62 11.08
N THR A 266 8.71 9.00 11.46
CA THR A 266 8.47 8.61 12.86
C THR A 266 9.11 7.29 13.26
N LYS A 267 9.92 6.67 12.40
CA LYS A 267 10.62 5.41 12.71
C LYS A 267 11.73 5.67 13.73
N ASN A 268 11.69 5.01 14.89
CA ASN A 268 12.65 5.22 15.98
C ASN A 268 14.11 5.01 15.56
N SER A 269 14.38 4.05 14.67
CA SER A 269 15.74 3.79 14.17
C SER A 269 16.27 4.84 13.21
N VAL A 270 15.42 5.75 12.72
CA VAL A 270 15.81 6.86 11.83
C VAL A 270 16.09 8.09 12.66
N ALA A 271 15.16 8.42 13.55
CA ALA A 271 15.31 9.48 14.52
C ALA A 271 14.42 9.19 15.73
N ASP A 272 14.97 9.46 16.92
CA ASP A 272 14.21 9.65 18.14
C ASP A 272 14.49 11.06 18.68
N GLY A 273 13.60 11.56 19.52
CA GLY A 273 13.69 12.88 20.13
C GLY A 273 12.59 13.12 21.16
N ARG A 274 11.82 12.08 21.52
CA ARG A 274 10.60 12.24 22.30
C ARG A 274 10.89 12.78 23.70
N ARG A 275 11.99 12.32 24.33
CA ARG A 275 12.38 12.75 25.67
C ARG A 275 12.87 14.19 25.66
N GLU A 276 13.73 14.50 24.69
CA GLU A 276 14.34 15.80 24.47
C GLU A 276 13.26 16.85 24.20
N ILE A 277 12.28 16.52 23.36
CA ILE A 277 11.14 17.41 23.06
C ILE A 277 10.28 17.63 24.30
N ILE A 278 9.85 16.57 25.00
CA ILE A 278 9.03 16.72 26.22
C ILE A 278 9.79 17.53 27.27
N ALA A 279 11.07 17.22 27.50
CA ALA A 279 11.90 17.93 28.47
C ALA A 279 12.06 19.42 28.13
N ALA A 280 12.20 19.78 26.85
CA ALA A 280 12.26 21.17 26.43
C ALA A 280 10.96 21.91 26.77
N TYR A 281 9.80 21.31 26.47
CA TYR A 281 8.51 21.90 26.81
C TYR A 281 8.22 21.92 28.31
N CYS A 282 8.71 20.93 29.08
CA CYS A 282 8.71 21.00 30.55
C CYS A 282 9.47 22.23 31.03
N GLY A 283 10.69 22.45 30.52
CA GLY A 283 11.51 23.61 30.88
C GLY A 283 10.86 24.94 30.53
N LEU A 284 10.21 25.05 29.37
CA LEU A 284 9.46 26.24 28.96
C LEU A 284 8.29 26.58 29.91
N LEU A 285 7.71 25.57 30.55
CA LEU A 285 6.61 25.74 31.51
C LEU A 285 7.10 25.81 32.97
N GLY A 286 8.40 25.94 33.20
CA GLY A 286 8.97 26.12 34.54
C GLY A 286 9.04 24.85 35.38
N ALA A 287 9.01 23.67 34.75
CA ALA A 287 9.26 22.41 35.45
C ALA A 287 10.62 22.43 36.16
N ASP A 288 10.69 21.83 37.35
CA ASP A 288 11.93 21.69 38.06
C ASP A 288 12.89 20.68 37.39
N LYS A 289 14.16 20.74 37.80
CA LYS A 289 15.19 19.82 37.30
C LYS A 289 14.84 18.36 37.56
N LYS A 290 14.18 18.06 38.69
CA LYS A 290 13.84 16.69 39.10
C LYS A 290 12.85 16.05 38.14
N LEU A 291 11.83 16.80 37.70
CA LEU A 291 10.85 16.35 36.71
C LEU A 291 11.53 16.10 35.36
N ILE A 292 12.36 17.04 34.90
CA ILE A 292 13.08 16.90 33.63
C ILE A 292 14.00 15.67 33.65
N GLU A 293 14.74 15.43 34.72
CA GLU A 293 15.56 14.22 34.89
C GLU A 293 14.72 12.94 34.88
N ALA A 294 13.53 12.95 35.49
CA ALA A 294 12.61 11.80 35.47
C ALA A 294 12.14 11.49 34.04
N ILE A 295 11.82 12.51 33.24
CA ILE A 295 11.47 12.36 31.82
C ILE A 295 12.63 11.73 31.03
N PHE A 296 13.87 12.18 31.23
CA PHE A 296 15.03 11.61 30.53
C PHE A 296 15.33 10.14 30.89
N LYS A 297 15.05 9.75 32.13
CA LYS A 297 15.18 8.36 32.60
C LYS A 297 14.09 7.44 32.05
N SER A 298 12.96 8.00 31.62
CA SER A 298 11.87 7.24 31.04
C SER A 298 12.22 6.69 29.65
N LYS A 299 11.71 5.50 29.32
CA LYS A 299 11.93 4.85 28.00
C LYS A 299 10.76 5.04 27.05
N THR A 300 9.55 5.19 27.59
CA THR A 300 8.33 5.22 26.79
C THR A 300 7.58 6.53 26.96
N THR A 301 6.84 6.91 25.92
CA THR A 301 6.02 8.12 25.96
C THR A 301 4.89 8.00 26.96
N GLU A 302 4.34 6.81 27.18
CA GLU A 302 3.29 6.58 28.19
C GLU A 302 3.82 6.75 29.62
N ASP A 303 5.04 6.27 29.89
CA ASP A 303 5.69 6.50 31.18
C ASP A 303 5.98 7.98 31.40
N MET A 304 6.45 8.70 30.36
CA MET A 304 6.63 10.16 30.42
C MET A 304 5.31 10.88 30.72
N ILE A 305 4.22 10.51 30.04
CA ILE A 305 2.89 11.05 30.28
C ILE A 305 2.43 10.78 31.73
N THR A 306 2.68 9.58 32.26
CA THR A 306 2.34 9.24 33.65
C THR A 306 3.13 10.08 34.66
N ILE A 307 4.39 10.40 34.36
CA ILE A 307 5.20 11.30 35.17
C ILE A 307 4.62 12.72 35.15
N LEU A 308 4.27 13.23 33.96
CA LEU A 308 3.67 14.56 33.80
C LEU A 308 2.28 14.69 34.45
N ASP A 309 1.49 13.61 34.45
CA ASP A 309 0.17 13.59 35.07
C ASP A 309 0.23 13.86 36.57
N LYS A 310 1.27 13.35 37.26
CA LYS A 310 1.47 13.56 38.70
C LYS A 310 1.69 15.02 39.06
N GLU A 311 2.23 15.79 38.12
CA GLU A 311 2.53 17.22 38.27
C GLU A 311 1.46 18.10 37.58
N ASN A 312 0.37 17.50 37.05
CA ASN A 312 -0.66 18.18 36.27
C ASN A 312 -0.14 18.97 35.05
N MET A 313 1.02 18.56 34.50
CA MET A 313 1.66 19.28 33.39
C MET A 313 1.36 18.69 32.01
N THR A 314 0.74 17.51 31.93
CA THR A 314 0.51 16.80 30.66
C THR A 314 -0.22 17.67 29.63
N PHE A 315 -1.40 18.19 29.98
CA PHE A 315 -2.22 18.93 29.01
C PHE A 315 -1.53 20.23 28.55
N PRO A 316 -1.02 21.11 29.44
CA PRO A 316 -0.26 22.30 29.02
C PRO A 316 0.94 22.00 28.09
N ILE A 317 1.67 20.91 28.36
CA ILE A 317 2.82 20.51 27.53
C ILE A 317 2.36 20.06 26.14
N PHE A 318 1.35 19.18 26.08
CA PHE A 318 0.87 18.64 24.82
C PHE A 318 0.10 19.67 23.97
N GLU A 319 -0.47 20.71 24.59
CA GLU A 319 -0.97 21.90 23.91
C GLU A 319 0.14 22.62 23.12
N LEU A 320 1.27 22.89 23.77
CA LEU A 320 2.42 23.55 23.11
C LEU A 320 3.02 22.65 22.01
N ILE A 321 3.12 21.34 22.27
CA ILE A 321 3.57 20.37 21.27
C ILE A 321 2.62 20.37 20.07
N GLY A 322 1.30 20.34 20.28
CA GLY A 322 0.30 20.36 19.20
C GLY A 322 0.45 21.61 18.33
N LYS A 323 0.60 22.78 18.95
CA LYS A 323 0.87 24.04 18.25
C LYS A 323 2.17 23.98 17.44
N SER A 324 3.24 23.46 18.02
CA SER A 324 4.53 23.33 17.34
C SER A 324 4.49 22.35 16.17
N ILE A 325 3.74 21.25 16.27
CA ILE A 325 3.51 20.34 15.13
C ILE A 325 2.80 21.10 14.00
N LYS A 326 1.75 21.86 14.32
CA LYS A 326 1.01 22.67 13.33
C LYS A 326 1.96 23.65 12.63
N GLU A 327 2.74 24.42 13.40
CA GLU A 327 3.73 25.36 12.86
C GLU A 327 4.75 24.66 11.95
N LYS A 328 5.32 23.54 12.38
CA LYS A 328 6.32 22.77 11.60
C LYS A 328 5.75 22.21 10.30
N CYS A 329 4.48 21.83 10.28
CA CYS A 329 3.80 21.44 9.04
C CYS A 329 3.56 22.64 8.13
N GLN A 330 3.08 23.76 8.67
CA GLN A 330 2.78 24.98 7.91
C GLN A 330 4.03 25.68 7.35
N GLU A 331 5.20 25.50 7.98
CA GLU A 331 6.49 25.93 7.42
C GLU A 331 6.82 25.24 6.08
N ARG A 332 6.25 24.05 5.81
CA ARG A 332 6.58 23.23 4.64
C ARG A 332 5.44 23.08 3.64
N TYR A 333 4.19 23.19 4.08
CA TYR A 333 3.02 22.83 3.29
C TYR A 333 1.97 23.92 3.33
N ASN A 334 1.35 24.20 2.18
CA ASN A 334 0.20 25.10 2.10
C ASN A 334 -1.12 24.35 2.37
N ILE A 335 -1.22 23.76 3.56
CA ILE A 335 -2.36 22.95 4.02
C ILE A 335 -2.77 23.45 5.42
N ASP A 336 -4.07 23.55 5.70
CA ASP A 336 -4.55 23.79 7.06
C ASP A 336 -4.48 22.50 7.89
N PHE A 337 -3.90 22.60 9.09
CA PHE A 337 -3.66 21.46 9.96
C PHE A 337 -4.40 21.55 11.28
N ASP A 338 -5.13 20.50 11.62
CA ASP A 338 -5.63 20.25 12.98
C ASP A 338 -4.83 19.12 13.60
N ILE A 339 -4.44 19.25 14.86
CA ILE A 339 -3.55 18.28 15.53
C ILE A 339 -4.27 17.69 16.73
N ILE A 340 -4.44 16.38 16.76
CA ILE A 340 -5.00 15.67 17.92
C ILE A 340 -4.04 14.56 18.35
N ILE A 341 -3.47 14.74 19.52
CA ILE A 341 -2.52 13.83 20.14
C ILE A 341 -3.26 13.00 21.19
N VAL A 342 -3.11 11.68 21.12
CA VAL A 342 -3.75 10.75 22.05
C VAL A 342 -2.74 9.81 22.72
N THR A 343 -3.09 9.32 23.90
CA THR A 343 -2.44 8.15 24.53
C THR A 343 -2.86 6.85 23.83
N MET A 344 -2.23 5.73 24.18
CA MET A 344 -2.60 4.39 23.67
C MET A 344 -4.05 3.99 23.98
N ASN A 345 -4.62 4.49 25.08
CA ASN A 345 -6.02 4.22 25.46
C ASN A 345 -7.03 5.25 24.91
N GLY A 346 -6.56 6.26 24.15
CA GLY A 346 -7.42 7.24 23.49
C GLY A 346 -7.73 8.48 24.32
N ARG A 347 -7.03 8.73 25.43
CA ARG A 347 -7.11 10.02 26.13
C ARG A 347 -6.49 11.11 25.25
N ILE A 348 -7.29 12.11 24.90
CA ILE A 348 -6.83 13.30 24.17
C ILE A 348 -5.93 14.14 25.09
N LEU A 349 -4.79 14.60 24.55
CA LEU A 349 -3.75 15.29 25.31
C LEU A 349 -3.68 16.80 25.03
N ASN A 350 -4.36 17.28 23.99
CA ASN A 350 -4.40 18.67 23.58
C ASN A 350 -5.81 19.03 23.06
N LYS A 351 -6.16 20.32 23.04
CA LYS A 351 -7.39 20.85 22.43
C LYS A 351 -7.44 20.50 20.95
N GLN A 352 -8.67 20.24 20.51
CA GLN A 352 -8.98 20.02 19.10
C GLN A 352 -8.86 21.31 18.31
#